data_AF-A0A6N7IVN1-F1
#
_entry.id   AF-A0A6N7IVN1-F1
#
_cell.length_a   1.000
_cell.length_b   1.000
_cell.length_c   1.000
_cell.angle_alpha   90.00
_cell.angle_beta   90.00
_cell.angle_gamma   90.00
#
_symmetry.space_group_name_H-M   'P 1'
#
loop_
_entity.id
_entity.type
_entity.pdbx_description
1 polymer ?
#
loop_
_entity_poly.entity_id
_entity_poly.type
_entity_poly.pdbx_seq_one_letter_code
_entity_poly.pdbx_strand_id
1 'polypeptide(L)'
;LDEGAITVKDIFGKEADEITTFIMDRIKEKYDAKEETFGEEQMREFEKVIVLRAVDSKWMDHIDAMDQLRQGIHLRAYAQTNPLREYQMEGFAMFEHMVASIEDDVAKYVLKSEIQNNLEREEVVQGQTTAHQPQEGDEEKTVKK
;
A
#
# COMPACT_ATOMS: atom_id res chain seq x y z
N LEU A 1 -0.82 -19.93 1.89
CA LEU A 1 -0.70 -21.40 1.89
C LEU A 1 -0.50 -21.87 3.32
N ASP A 2 -1.01 -23.04 3.66
CA ASP A 2 -0.91 -23.59 5.01
C ASP A 2 0.53 -24.08 5.27
N GLU A 3 0.96 -24.05 6.52
CA GLU A 3 2.32 -24.46 6.87
C GLU A 3 2.56 -25.93 6.47
N GLY A 4 3.60 -26.15 5.67
CA GLY A 4 3.93 -27.48 5.13
C GLY A 4 3.27 -27.85 3.79
N ALA A 5 2.47 -26.97 3.18
CA ALA A 5 1.81 -27.23 1.89
C ALA A 5 2.77 -27.33 0.69
N ILE A 6 3.99 -26.79 0.82
CA ILE A 6 5.06 -26.90 -0.19
C ILE A 6 6.31 -27.41 0.52
N THR A 7 6.95 -28.43 -0.06
CA THR A 7 8.16 -29.03 0.48
C THR A 7 9.37 -28.73 -0.41
N VAL A 8 10.58 -28.87 0.16
CA VAL A 8 11.83 -28.67 -0.58
C VAL A 8 11.92 -29.59 -1.81
N LYS A 9 11.33 -30.79 -1.74
CA LYS A 9 11.31 -31.75 -2.86
C LYS A 9 10.49 -31.25 -4.05
N ASP A 10 9.48 -30.43 -3.83
CA ASP A 10 8.58 -29.92 -4.88
C ASP A 10 9.27 -28.84 -5.75
N ILE A 11 10.28 -28.19 -5.17
CA ILE A 11 11.02 -27.07 -5.77
C ILE A 11 12.39 -27.52 -6.30
N PHE A 12 12.94 -28.62 -5.77
CA PHE A 12 14.30 -29.07 -6.07
C PHE A 12 14.51 -29.37 -7.56
N GLY A 13 15.50 -28.71 -8.17
CA GLY A 13 15.88 -28.90 -9.57
C GLY A 13 15.04 -28.12 -10.58
N LYS A 14 14.16 -27.22 -10.12
CA LYS A 14 13.40 -26.30 -10.97
C LYS A 14 14.13 -24.98 -11.17
N GLU A 15 13.96 -24.40 -12.36
CA GLU A 15 14.41 -23.04 -12.65
C GLU A 15 13.47 -22.00 -12.01
N ALA A 16 13.94 -20.75 -11.84
CA ALA A 16 13.19 -19.70 -11.13
C ALA A 16 11.77 -19.46 -11.68
N ASP A 17 11.61 -19.48 -13.00
CA ASP A 17 10.30 -19.31 -13.65
C ASP A 17 9.37 -20.50 -13.35
N GLU A 18 9.90 -21.71 -13.35
CA GLU A 18 9.13 -22.94 -13.07
C GLU A 18 8.66 -22.98 -11.61
N ILE A 19 9.49 -22.50 -10.68
CA ILE A 19 9.13 -22.36 -9.26
C ILE A 19 7.99 -21.36 -9.12
N THR A 20 8.09 -20.23 -9.81
CA THR A 20 7.07 -19.17 -9.78
C THR A 20 5.73 -19.68 -10.30
N THR A 21 5.72 -20.33 -11.47
CA THR A 21 4.50 -20.96 -12.02
C THR A 21 3.92 -21.99 -11.06
N PHE A 22 4.75 -22.89 -10.51
CA PHE A 22 4.31 -23.92 -9.58
C PHE A 22 3.61 -23.33 -8.34
N ILE A 23 4.20 -22.28 -7.74
CA ILE A 23 3.61 -21.63 -6.57
C ILE A 23 2.31 -20.90 -6.96
N MET A 24 2.29 -20.22 -8.10
CA MET A 24 1.10 -19.50 -8.59
C MET A 24 -0.08 -20.44 -8.83
N ASP A 25 0.15 -21.64 -9.36
CA ASP A 25 -0.91 -22.62 -9.58
C ASP A 25 -1.51 -23.09 -8.25
N ARG A 26 -0.68 -23.35 -7.23
CA ARG A 26 -1.19 -23.67 -5.87
C ARG A 26 -1.92 -22.52 -5.20
N ILE A 27 -1.53 -21.29 -5.48
CA ILE A 27 -2.25 -20.10 -5.00
C ILE A 27 -3.63 -20.03 -5.65
N LYS A 28 -3.74 -20.26 -6.96
CA LYS A 28 -5.03 -20.31 -7.67
C LYS A 28 -5.94 -21.39 -7.12
N GLU A 29 -5.43 -22.61 -6.96
CA GLU A 29 -6.21 -23.71 -6.36
C GLU A 29 -6.79 -23.34 -4.98
N LYS A 30 -5.98 -22.69 -4.12
CA LYS A 30 -6.45 -22.24 -2.81
C LYS A 30 -7.47 -21.10 -2.92
N TYR A 31 -7.28 -20.20 -3.86
CA TYR A 31 -8.21 -19.10 -4.11
C TYR A 31 -9.55 -19.63 -4.63
N ASP A 32 -9.55 -20.54 -5.60
CA ASP A 32 -10.77 -21.13 -6.17
C ASP A 32 -11.56 -21.90 -5.12
N ALA A 33 -10.87 -22.69 -4.27
CA ALA A 33 -11.50 -23.38 -3.14
C ALA A 33 -12.11 -22.40 -2.12
N LYS A 34 -11.49 -21.24 -1.93
CA LYS A 34 -12.04 -20.17 -1.11
C LYS A 34 -13.28 -19.59 -1.79
N GLU A 35 -13.22 -19.22 -3.07
CA GLU A 35 -14.35 -18.69 -3.82
C GLU A 35 -15.56 -19.63 -3.82
N GLU A 36 -15.36 -20.95 -3.93
CA GLU A 36 -16.43 -21.95 -3.83
C GLU A 36 -17.09 -21.97 -2.44
N THR A 37 -16.30 -21.75 -1.38
CA THR A 37 -16.80 -21.70 0.01
C THR A 37 -17.55 -20.39 0.31
N PHE A 38 -17.10 -19.27 -0.28
CA PHE A 38 -17.66 -17.93 -0.07
C PHE A 38 -18.86 -17.62 -0.98
N GLY A 39 -18.87 -18.17 -2.18
CA GLY A 39 -19.72 -17.72 -3.28
C GLY A 39 -19.12 -16.52 -4.00
N GLU A 40 -19.25 -16.52 -5.33
CA GLU A 40 -18.63 -15.56 -6.24
C GLU A 40 -18.94 -14.09 -5.87
N GLU A 41 -20.21 -13.74 -5.64
CA GLU A 41 -20.61 -12.36 -5.33
C GLU A 41 -19.99 -11.85 -4.02
N GLN A 42 -19.99 -12.67 -2.96
CA GLN A 42 -19.40 -12.31 -1.68
C GLN A 42 -17.88 -12.22 -1.76
N MET A 43 -17.25 -13.08 -2.57
CA MET A 43 -15.81 -13.02 -2.81
C MET A 43 -15.40 -11.71 -3.49
N ARG A 44 -16.18 -11.24 -4.48
CA ARG A 44 -15.93 -9.95 -5.16
C ARG A 44 -16.06 -8.75 -4.23
N GLU A 45 -17.09 -8.73 -3.38
CA GLU A 45 -17.24 -7.63 -2.40
C GLU A 45 -16.14 -7.68 -1.34
N PHE A 46 -15.75 -8.87 -0.90
CA PHE A 46 -14.62 -9.05 0.01
C PHE A 46 -13.31 -8.52 -0.59
N GLU A 47 -12.98 -8.89 -1.83
CA GLU A 47 -11.81 -8.37 -2.55
C GLU A 47 -11.81 -6.85 -2.61
N LYS A 48 -12.96 -6.27 -2.98
CA LYS A 48 -13.13 -4.83 -3.08
C LYS A 48 -12.88 -4.14 -1.74
N VAL A 49 -13.42 -4.67 -0.65
CA VAL A 49 -13.20 -4.13 0.70
C VAL A 49 -11.72 -4.18 1.08
N ILE A 50 -11.03 -5.30 0.81
CA ILE A 50 -9.61 -5.45 1.11
C ILE A 50 -8.76 -4.48 0.29
N VAL A 51 -9.00 -4.39 -1.02
CA VAL A 51 -8.27 -3.48 -1.90
C VAL A 51 -8.46 -2.04 -1.48
N LEU A 52 -9.72 -1.61 -1.23
CA LEU A 52 -10.01 -0.25 -0.77
C LEU A 52 -9.31 0.06 0.55
N ARG A 53 -9.36 -0.85 1.53
CA ARG A 53 -8.68 -0.66 2.82
C ARG A 53 -7.17 -0.54 2.66
N ALA A 54 -6.56 -1.38 1.82
CA ALA A 54 -5.13 -1.35 1.56
C ALA A 54 -4.72 -0.04 0.87
N VAL A 55 -5.45 0.37 -0.17
CA VAL A 55 -5.19 1.62 -0.90
C VAL A 55 -5.34 2.82 0.02
N ASP A 56 -6.46 2.93 0.75
CA ASP A 56 -6.74 4.08 1.62
C ASP A 56 -5.67 4.25 2.70
N SER A 57 -5.28 3.16 3.36
CA SER A 57 -4.23 3.19 4.39
C SER A 57 -2.88 3.63 3.82
N LYS A 58 -2.43 3.00 2.72
CA LYS A 58 -1.10 3.26 2.16
C LYS A 58 -1.01 4.63 1.49
N TRP A 59 -2.11 5.09 0.88
CA TRP A 59 -2.18 6.40 0.26
C TRP A 59 -2.12 7.52 1.28
N MET A 60 -2.81 7.38 2.42
CA MET A 60 -2.74 8.37 3.50
C MET A 60 -1.30 8.48 4.04
N ASP A 61 -0.67 7.35 4.35
CA ASP A 61 0.73 7.31 4.80
C ASP A 61 1.68 7.92 3.76
N HIS A 62 1.43 7.68 2.47
CA HIS A 62 2.22 8.24 1.37
C HIS A 62 2.07 9.76 1.27
N ILE A 63 0.87 10.31 1.39
CA ILE A 63 0.65 11.77 1.40
C ILE A 63 1.41 12.42 2.56
N ASP A 64 1.32 11.86 3.76
CA ASP A 64 2.03 12.38 4.93
C ASP A 64 3.55 12.33 4.73
N ALA A 65 4.05 11.23 4.18
CA ALA A 65 5.47 11.08 3.88
C ALA A 65 5.94 12.05 2.78
N MET A 66 5.11 12.31 1.76
CA MET A 66 5.39 13.28 0.70
C MET A 66 5.39 14.72 1.22
N ASP A 67 4.54 15.06 2.18
CA ASP A 67 4.56 16.38 2.82
C ASP A 67 5.84 16.56 3.66
N GLN A 68 6.26 15.54 4.42
CA GLN A 68 7.53 15.55 5.15
C GLN A 68 8.73 15.69 4.19
N LEU A 69 8.72 14.95 3.08
CA LEU A 69 9.75 15.04 2.05
C LEU A 69 9.84 16.46 1.49
N ARG A 70 8.69 17.07 1.17
CA ARG A 70 8.60 18.44 0.66
C ARG A 70 9.17 19.46 1.64
N GLN A 71 8.88 19.34 2.93
CA GLN A 71 9.42 20.23 3.96
C GLN A 71 10.94 20.04 4.13
N GLY A 72 11.42 18.80 4.06
CA GLY A 72 12.83 18.45 4.24
C GLY A 72 13.75 18.74 3.04
N ILE A 73 13.21 18.77 1.82
CA ILE A 73 14.00 18.94 0.58
C ILE A 73 14.73 20.29 0.53
N HIS A 74 14.14 21.33 1.13
CA HIS A 74 14.70 22.67 1.16
C HIS A 74 16.00 22.76 1.99
N LEU A 75 16.17 21.87 2.98
CA LEU A 75 17.41 21.78 3.75
C LEU A 75 18.54 21.10 2.97
N ARG A 76 18.20 20.21 2.03
CA ARG A 76 19.16 19.50 1.16
C ARG A 76 19.62 20.33 -0.03
N ALA A 77 18.81 21.31 -0.45
CA ALA A 77 19.14 22.29 -1.50
C ALA A 77 20.49 23.01 -1.29
N TYR A 78 20.94 23.12 -0.03
CA TYR A 78 22.24 23.70 0.31
C TYR A 78 23.44 22.91 -0.24
N ALA A 79 23.25 21.64 -0.65
CA ALA A 79 24.28 20.78 -1.24
C ALA A 79 24.50 20.99 -2.75
N GLN A 80 24.00 22.10 -3.33
CA GLN A 80 24.06 22.42 -4.77
C GLN A 80 23.34 21.43 -5.71
N THR A 81 22.52 20.53 -5.16
CA THR A 81 21.62 19.68 -5.92
C THR A 81 20.30 20.38 -6.19
N ASN A 82 19.67 20.09 -7.33
CA ASN A 82 18.38 20.67 -7.70
C ASN A 82 17.26 20.02 -6.87
N PRO A 83 16.61 20.76 -5.94
CA PRO A 83 15.64 20.17 -5.00
C PRO A 83 14.43 19.58 -5.70
N LEU A 84 13.99 20.18 -6.81
CA LEU A 84 12.86 19.68 -7.58
C LEU A 84 13.14 18.30 -8.16
N ARG A 85 14.37 18.07 -8.65
CA ARG A 85 14.77 16.79 -9.21
C ARG A 85 14.85 15.71 -8.13
N GLU A 86 15.41 16.03 -6.96
CA GLU A 86 15.44 15.09 -5.84
C GLU A 86 14.04 14.72 -5.37
N TYR A 87 13.15 15.71 -5.23
CA TYR A 87 11.75 15.48 -4.85
C TYR A 87 11.04 14.53 -5.82
N GLN A 88 11.25 14.72 -7.13
CA GLN A 88 10.68 13.84 -8.14
C GLN A 88 11.23 12.41 -8.06
N MET A 89 12.55 12.26 -7.88
CA MET A 89 13.19 10.95 -7.82
C MET A 89 12.80 10.19 -6.54
N GLU A 90 12.89 10.84 -5.39
CA GLU A 90 12.57 10.22 -4.09
C GLU A 90 11.05 9.98 -3.97
N GLY A 91 10.23 10.93 -4.40
CA GLY A 91 8.78 10.77 -4.42
C GLY A 91 8.30 9.62 -5.33
N PHE A 92 8.93 9.44 -6.50
CA PHE A 92 8.63 8.31 -7.37
C PHE A 92 9.02 6.97 -6.73
N ALA A 93 10.21 6.88 -6.12
CA ALA A 93 10.62 5.67 -5.42
C ALA A 93 9.67 5.33 -4.24
N MET A 94 9.21 6.34 -3.50
CA MET A 94 8.22 6.17 -2.44
C MET A 94 6.86 5.68 -2.99
N PHE A 95 6.45 6.16 -4.17
CA PHE A 95 5.24 5.70 -4.84
C PHE A 95 5.37 4.23 -5.28
N GLU A 96 6.49 3.82 -5.88
CA GLU A 96 6.73 2.42 -6.26
C GLU A 96 6.67 1.50 -5.03
N HIS A 97 7.28 1.92 -3.92
CA HIS A 97 7.22 1.19 -2.66
C HIS A 97 5.78 1.09 -2.12
N MET A 98 5.00 2.17 -2.21
CA MET A 98 3.59 2.18 -1.81
C MET A 98 2.77 1.18 -2.63
N VAL A 99 2.95 1.16 -3.96
CA VAL A 99 2.24 0.21 -4.84
C VAL A 99 2.59 -1.23 -4.49
N ALA A 100 3.89 -1.55 -4.35
CA ALA A 100 4.34 -2.88 -3.95
C ALA A 100 3.76 -3.29 -2.58
N SER A 101 3.70 -2.36 -1.63
CA SER A 101 3.11 -2.60 -0.31
C SER A 101 1.61 -2.87 -0.37
N ILE A 102 0.87 -2.21 -1.28
CA ILE A 102 -0.56 -2.46 -1.50
C ILE A 102 -0.75 -3.87 -2.08
N GLU A 103 0.03 -4.24 -3.10
CA GLU A 103 -0.03 -5.56 -3.73
C GLU A 103 0.23 -6.69 -2.73
N ASP A 104 1.26 -6.54 -1.89
CA ASP A 104 1.59 -7.50 -0.82
C ASP A 104 0.48 -7.64 0.22
N ASP A 105 -0.07 -6.52 0.70
CA ASP A 105 -1.13 -6.52 1.70
C ASP A 105 -2.42 -7.15 1.14
N VAL A 106 -2.81 -6.79 -0.10
CA VAL A 106 -3.96 -7.39 -0.77
C VAL A 106 -3.78 -8.89 -0.93
N ALA A 107 -2.65 -9.35 -1.47
CA ALA A 107 -2.37 -10.77 -1.65
C ALA A 107 -2.41 -11.53 -0.31
N LYS A 108 -1.80 -10.95 0.73
CA LYS A 108 -1.77 -11.52 2.07
C LYS A 108 -3.16 -11.63 2.67
N TYR A 109 -3.95 -10.56 2.64
CA TYR A 109 -5.29 -10.57 3.23
C TYR A 109 -6.23 -11.48 2.46
N VAL A 110 -6.22 -11.45 1.13
CA VAL A 110 -7.08 -12.32 0.32
C VAL A 110 -6.79 -13.80 0.59
N LEU A 111 -5.53 -14.18 0.73
CA LEU A 111 -5.15 -15.60 0.91
C LEU A 111 -5.19 -16.10 2.36
N LYS A 112 -5.02 -15.21 3.35
CA LYS A 112 -4.93 -15.61 4.78
C LYS A 112 -6.13 -15.22 5.63
N SER A 113 -7.00 -14.32 5.16
CA SER A 113 -8.16 -13.93 5.96
C SER A 113 -9.12 -15.13 6.13
N GLU A 114 -9.50 -15.37 7.37
CA GLU A 114 -10.68 -16.15 7.71
C GLU A 114 -11.80 -15.14 7.98
N ILE A 115 -12.90 -15.24 7.26
CA ILE A 115 -14.04 -14.35 7.50
C ILE A 115 -14.83 -14.98 8.65
N GLN A 116 -14.79 -14.32 9.80
CA GLN A 116 -15.86 -14.46 10.78
C GLN A 116 -17.06 -13.67 10.24
N ASN A 117 -18.27 -14.23 10.33
CA ASN A 117 -19.52 -13.77 9.70
C ASN A 117 -20.03 -12.35 10.07
N ASN A 118 -19.15 -11.43 10.45
CA ASN A 118 -19.48 -10.05 10.72
C ASN A 118 -18.49 -9.11 10.00
N LEU A 119 -18.67 -8.97 8.68
CA LEU A 119 -18.00 -7.96 7.87
C LEU A 119 -18.71 -6.60 8.05
N GLU A 120 -18.66 -6.04 9.25
CA GLU A 120 -18.95 -4.62 9.43
C GLU A 120 -17.71 -3.82 8.99
N ARG A 121 -17.89 -2.99 7.97
CA ARG A 121 -16.85 -2.11 7.44
C ARG A 121 -16.45 -1.11 8.52
N GLU A 122 -15.33 -1.37 9.21
CA GLU A 122 -14.75 -0.38 10.13
C GLU A 122 -14.17 0.79 9.32
N GLU A 123 -14.75 1.98 9.49
CA GLU A 123 -14.13 3.23 9.05
C GLU A 123 -12.77 3.38 9.74
N VAL A 124 -11.71 3.51 8.93
CA VAL A 124 -10.33 3.73 9.41
C VAL A 124 -10.05 5.18 9.80
N VAL A 125 -11.06 6.06 9.85
CA VAL A 125 -10.90 7.46 10.30
C VAL A 125 -11.04 7.53 11.83
N GLN A 126 -9.95 7.25 12.54
CA GLN A 126 -9.83 7.60 13.95
C GLN A 126 -9.37 9.04 14.09
N GLY A 127 -10.29 9.95 14.42
CA GLY A 127 -9.97 11.30 14.90
C GLY A 127 -10.38 12.43 13.94
N GLN A 128 -10.83 13.55 14.54
CA GLN A 128 -11.37 14.73 13.86
C GLN A 128 -10.48 15.19 12.69
N THR A 129 -11.02 15.13 11.47
CA THR A 129 -10.48 15.83 10.30
C THR A 129 -10.52 17.33 10.56
N THR A 130 -9.44 17.88 11.08
CA THR A 130 -9.23 19.32 11.09
C THR A 130 -8.62 19.70 9.75
N ALA A 131 -9.46 20.18 8.84
CA ALA A 131 -9.01 20.81 7.60
C ALA A 131 -8.26 22.10 7.95
N HIS A 132 -6.94 22.01 8.17
CA HIS A 132 -6.10 23.17 8.36
C HIS A 132 -5.63 23.65 6.98
N GLN A 133 -6.23 24.74 6.49
CA GLN A 133 -5.74 25.44 5.32
C GLN A 133 -4.48 26.22 5.75
N PRO A 134 -3.30 26.02 5.12
CA PRO A 134 -2.12 26.81 5.46
C PRO A 134 -2.38 28.28 5.12
N GLN A 135 -2.32 29.17 6.11
CA GLN A 135 -2.30 30.60 5.86
C GLN A 135 -0.96 30.96 5.21
N GLU A 136 -1.02 31.53 4.00
CA GLU A 136 0.12 32.21 3.39
C GLU A 136 0.59 33.35 4.31
N GLY A 137 1.90 33.41 4.51
CA GLY A 137 2.57 34.26 5.47
C GLY A 137 2.37 35.76 5.21
N ASP A 138 2.18 36.49 6.32
CA ASP A 138 2.33 37.94 6.43
C ASP A 138 3.77 38.34 6.08
N GLU A 139 4.03 38.64 4.81
CA GLU A 139 5.14 39.49 4.40
C GLU A 139 4.62 40.69 3.60
N GLU A 140 4.15 41.73 4.30
CA GLU A 140 4.48 43.07 3.81
C GLU A 140 4.81 44.03 4.96
N LYS A 141 6.04 44.54 4.85
CA LYS A 141 6.78 45.27 5.86
C LYS A 141 6.12 46.62 6.15
N THR A 142 6.04 46.90 7.44
CA THR A 142 6.17 48.24 8.01
C THR A 142 7.18 49.11 7.23
N VAL A 143 6.72 50.24 6.69
CA VAL A 143 7.55 51.44 6.58
C VAL A 143 6.80 52.59 7.24
N LYS A 144 7.22 52.91 8.47
CA LYS A 144 6.95 54.19 9.11
C LYS A 144 7.98 55.20 8.59
N LYS A 145 7.54 56.23 7.87
CA LYS A 145 7.64 57.66 8.22
C LYS A 145 7.40 58.54 6.98
#